data_AF-A0A7Y6UBX2-F1
#
_entry.id   AF-A0A7Y6UBX2-F1
#
_cell.length_a   1.000
_cell.length_b   1.000
_cell.length_c   1.000
_cell.angle_alpha   90.00
_cell.angle_beta   90.00
_cell.angle_gamma   90.00
#
_symmetry.space_group_name_H-M   'P 1'
#
loop_
_entity.id
_entity.type
_entity.pdbx_description
1 polymer ?
#
loop_
_entity_poly.entity_id
_entity_poly.type
_entity_poly.pdbx_seq_one_letter_code
_entity_poly.pdbx_strand_id
1 'polypeptide(L)'
;TQRKGFEMIVGQYSEQLYWQIRRMVLSHEDANDLLQNTFIKAWTNIDYFRAEAKLSTWLYRIALNECLTFLNKQRAMTTVDIDDPEAVVVQKLESDAYFSG
;
A
#
# COMPACT_ATOMS: atom_id res chain seq x y z
N THR A 1 1.55 -24.10 -15.04
CA THR A 1 0.71 -22.98 -15.54
C THR A 1 1.16 -21.70 -14.86
N GLN A 2 1.07 -20.56 -15.55
CA GLN A 2 1.51 -19.25 -15.04
C GLN A 2 0.94 -18.93 -13.65
N ARG A 3 -0.34 -19.26 -13.44
CA ARG A 3 -1.05 -19.11 -12.15
C ARG A 3 -0.36 -19.84 -10.98
N LYS A 4 -0.02 -21.13 -11.14
CA LYS A 4 0.65 -21.91 -10.09
C LYS A 4 2.03 -21.35 -9.75
N GLY A 5 2.77 -20.89 -10.76
CA GLY A 5 4.08 -20.25 -10.54
C GLY A 5 3.94 -18.96 -9.75
N PHE A 6 2.91 -18.16 -10.04
CA PHE A 6 2.68 -16.92 -9.32
C PHE A 6 2.14 -17.15 -7.90
N GLU A 7 1.34 -18.19 -7.66
CA GLU A 7 0.95 -18.61 -6.31
C GLU A 7 2.20 -18.90 -5.44
N MET A 8 3.25 -19.50 -6.01
CA MET A 8 4.53 -19.68 -5.30
C MET A 8 5.24 -18.34 -5.01
N ILE A 9 5.22 -17.40 -5.96
CA ILE A 9 5.78 -16.05 -5.78
C ILE A 9 5.05 -15.34 -4.63
N VAL A 10 3.72 -15.36 -4.62
CA VAL A 10 2.92 -14.78 -3.55
C VAL A 10 3.30 -15.42 -2.21
N GLY A 11 3.28 -16.75 -2.11
CA GLY A 11 3.62 -17.44 -0.88
C GLY A 11 5.05 -17.13 -0.38
N GLN A 12 6.02 -17.03 -1.28
CA GLN A 12 7.42 -16.79 -0.93
C GLN A 12 7.71 -15.36 -0.49
N TYR A 13 7.06 -14.37 -1.11
CA TYR A 13 7.42 -12.96 -0.90
C TYR A 13 6.42 -12.16 -0.05
N SER A 14 5.24 -12.71 0.26
CA SER A 14 4.19 -11.98 0.99
C SER A 14 4.66 -11.42 2.32
N GLU A 15 5.25 -12.25 3.19
CA GLU A 15 5.68 -11.81 4.52
C GLU A 15 6.79 -10.75 4.44
N GLN A 16 7.80 -10.98 3.60
CA GLN A 16 8.89 -10.03 3.45
C GLN A 16 8.39 -8.68 2.91
N LEU A 17 7.56 -8.67 1.87
CA LEU A 17 7.00 -7.44 1.32
C LEU A 17 6.07 -6.75 2.31
N TYR A 18 5.25 -7.51 3.04
CA TYR A 18 4.39 -6.97 4.09
C TYR A 18 5.19 -6.17 5.10
N TRP A 19 6.26 -6.74 5.67
CA TRP A 19 7.07 -6.03 6.66
C TRP A 19 7.77 -4.79 6.11
N GLN A 20 8.11 -4.78 4.82
CA GLN A 20 8.68 -3.60 4.18
C GLN A 20 7.62 -2.50 4.00
N ILE A 21 6.43 -2.87 3.54
CA ILE A 21 5.28 -1.96 3.41
C ILE A 21 4.88 -1.41 4.80
N ARG A 22 4.84 -2.25 5.84
CA ARG A 22 4.54 -1.84 7.22
C ARG A 22 5.49 -0.83 7.82
N ARG A 23 6.72 -0.73 7.32
CA ARG A 23 7.65 0.32 7.74
C ARG A 23 7.31 1.69 7.13
N MET A 24 6.48 1.72 6.09
CA MET A 24 6.11 2.93 5.35
C MET A 24 4.70 3.43 5.70
N VAL A 25 3.77 2.56 6.10
CA VAL A 25 2.39 2.91 6.41
C VAL A 25 2.01 2.62 7.86
N LEU A 26 1.07 3.40 8.39
CA LEU A 26 0.70 3.39 9.82
C LEU A 26 -0.20 2.19 10.17
N SER A 27 -1.27 1.96 9.41
CA SER A 27 -2.24 0.91 9.71
C SER A 27 -1.83 -0.47 9.16
N HIS A 28 -2.43 -1.52 9.70
CA HIS A 28 -2.25 -2.88 9.15
C HIS A 28 -3.13 -3.11 7.91
N GLU A 29 -4.28 -2.46 7.85
CA GLU A 29 -5.22 -2.54 6.72
C GLU A 29 -4.59 -1.95 5.46
N ASP A 30 -4.05 -0.72 5.53
CA ASP A 30 -3.37 -0.08 4.39
C ASP A 30 -2.25 -0.97 3.85
N ALA A 31 -1.54 -1.66 4.73
CA ALA A 31 -0.44 -2.51 4.32
C ALA A 31 -0.87 -3.80 3.65
N ASN A 32 -1.96 -4.41 4.14
CA ASN A 32 -2.56 -5.56 3.48
C ASN A 32 -3.06 -5.16 2.08
N ASP A 33 -3.70 -4.01 1.97
CA ASP A 33 -4.22 -3.49 0.70
C ASP A 33 -3.08 -3.17 -0.28
N LEU A 34 -2.02 -2.51 0.18
CA LEU A 34 -0.84 -2.21 -0.64
C LEU A 34 -0.10 -3.47 -1.06
N LEU A 35 0.01 -4.48 -0.18
CA LEU A 35 0.58 -5.77 -0.51
C LEU A 35 -0.23 -6.46 -1.61
N GLN A 36 -1.56 -6.45 -1.48
CA GLN A 36 -2.45 -7.04 -2.46
C GLN A 36 -2.35 -6.33 -3.82
N ASN A 37 -2.38 -4.99 -3.82
CA ASN A 37 -2.20 -4.17 -5.02
C ASN A 37 -0.84 -4.39 -5.68
N THR A 38 0.21 -4.59 -4.88
CA THR A 38 1.55 -4.93 -5.38
C THR A 38 1.51 -6.22 -6.19
N PHE A 39 0.91 -7.28 -5.65
CA PHE A 39 0.83 -8.55 -6.37
C PHE A 39 -0.11 -8.50 -7.58
N ILE A 40 -1.22 -7.76 -7.52
CA ILE A 40 -2.08 -7.54 -8.69
C ILE A 40 -1.27 -6.88 -9.81
N LYS A 41 -0.53 -5.80 -9.51
CA LYS A 41 0.31 -5.11 -10.49
C LYS A 41 1.47 -5.98 -10.98
N ALA A 42 2.06 -6.80 -10.12
CA ALA A 42 3.08 -7.75 -10.52
C ALA A 42 2.50 -8.79 -11.49
N TRP A 43 1.32 -9.34 -11.20
CA TRP A 43 0.65 -10.29 -12.09
C TRP A 43 0.34 -9.68 -13.46
N THR A 44 -0.22 -8.47 -13.50
CA THR A 44 -0.56 -7.81 -14.78
C THR A 44 0.65 -7.44 -15.61
N ASN A 45 1.83 -7.29 -15.00
CA ASN A 45 3.06 -6.87 -15.67
C ASN A 45 4.11 -7.99 -15.76
N ILE A 46 3.77 -9.23 -15.37
CA ILE A 46 4.74 -10.33 -15.27
C ILE A 46 5.37 -10.67 -16.62
N ASP A 47 4.62 -10.50 -17.71
CA ASP A 47 5.09 -10.77 -19.08
C ASP A 47 6.15 -9.75 -19.55
N TYR A 48 6.23 -8.59 -18.89
CA TYR A 48 7.25 -7.57 -19.16
C TYR A 48 8.50 -7.72 -18.29
N PHE A 49 8.52 -8.67 -17.35
CA PHE A 49 9.69 -8.92 -16.51
C PHE A 49 10.81 -9.59 -17.32
N ARG A 50 11.85 -8.82 -17.65
CA ARG A 50 12.98 -9.26 -18.50
C ARG A 50 14.07 -10.07 -17.79
N ALA A 51 13.88 -10.38 -16.50
CA ALA A 51 14.87 -11.09 -15.67
C ALA A 51 16.28 -10.45 -15.59
N GLU A 52 16.43 -9.18 -15.98
CA GLU A 52 17.67 -8.41 -15.85
C GLU A 52 17.98 -8.04 -14.38
N ALA A 53 16.97 -8.11 -13.51
CA ALA A 53 17.09 -7.93 -12.07
C ALA A 53 16.47 -9.13 -11.34
N LYS A 54 16.84 -9.32 -10.06
CA LYS A 54 16.18 -10.33 -9.22
C LYS A 54 14.69 -10.05 -9.12
N LEU A 55 13.87 -11.10 -9.12
CA LEU A 55 12.42 -10.99 -8.96
C LEU A 55 12.05 -10.22 -7.68
N SER A 56 12.76 -10.47 -6.58
CA SER A 56 12.57 -9.74 -5.31
C SER A 56 12.81 -8.24 -5.46
N THR A 57 13.84 -7.83 -6.21
CA THR A 57 14.13 -6.42 -6.49
C THR A 57 13.00 -5.79 -7.31
N TRP A 58 12.48 -6.51 -8.30
CA TRP A 58 11.36 -6.02 -9.11
C TRP A 58 10.08 -5.88 -8.30
N LEU A 59 9.71 -6.87 -7.48
CA LEU A 59 8.55 -6.80 -6.59
C LEU A 59 8.68 -5.66 -5.57
N TYR A 60 9.87 -5.47 -5.00
CA TYR A 60 10.12 -4.38 -4.07
C TYR A 60 9.94 -3.00 -4.72
N ARG A 61 10.36 -2.83 -5.98
CA ARG A 61 10.14 -1.58 -6.73
C ARG A 61 8.64 -1.31 -6.93
N ILE A 62 7.84 -2.33 -7.24
CA ILE A 62 6.39 -2.19 -7.35
C ILE A 62 5.81 -1.76 -5.99
N ALA A 63 6.13 -2.49 -4.91
CA ALA A 63 5.63 -2.20 -3.57
C ALA A 63 5.99 -0.78 -3.10
N LEU A 64 7.22 -0.35 -3.33
CA LEU A 64 7.69 0.98 -2.97
C LEU A 64 6.94 2.07 -3.75
N ASN A 65 6.71 1.87 -5.04
CA ASN A 65 5.92 2.80 -5.85
C ASN A 65 4.45 2.88 -5.38
N GLU A 66 3.85 1.75 -4.98
CA GLU A 66 2.50 1.74 -4.40
C GLU A 66 2.45 2.53 -3.10
N CYS A 67 3.40 2.29 -2.18
CA CYS A 67 3.48 2.99 -0.91
C CYS A 67 3.66 4.50 -1.10
N LEU A 68 4.58 4.91 -1.99
CA LEU A 68 4.80 6.32 -2.29
C LEU A 68 3.55 6.98 -2.88
N THR A 69 2.87 6.29 -3.80
CA THR A 69 1.62 6.79 -4.40
C THR A 69 0.54 6.96 -3.34
N PHE A 70 0.38 5.99 -2.44
CA PHE A 70 -0.57 6.04 -1.34
C PHE A 70 -0.27 7.18 -0.37
N LEU A 71 0.98 7.31 0.09
CA LEU A 71 1.39 8.38 1.00
C LEU A 71 1.24 9.77 0.38
N ASN A 72 1.51 9.92 -0.92
CA ASN A 72 1.28 11.18 -1.62
C ASN A 72 -0.21 11.54 -1.68
N LYS A 73 -1.09 10.57 -1.91
CA LYS A 73 -2.55 10.78 -1.87
C LYS A 73 -3.04 11.16 -0.48
N GLN A 74 -2.57 10.46 0.55
CA GLN A 74 -2.92 10.76 1.94
C GLN A 74 -2.49 12.18 2.32
N ARG A 75 -1.26 12.57 1.96
CA ARG A 75 -0.78 13.95 2.17
C ARG A 75 -1.63 14.98 1.46
N ALA A 76 -2.00 14.73 0.21
CA ALA A 76 -2.84 15.65 -0.57
C ALA A 76 -4.22 15.86 0.08
N MET A 77 -4.83 14.79 0.60
CA MET A 77 -6.08 14.86 1.36
C MET A 77 -5.90 15.71 2.62
N THR A 78 -4.89 15.40 3.44
CA THR A 78 -4.62 16.15 4.67
C THR A 78 -4.34 17.63 4.41
N THR A 79 -3.63 17.99 3.33
CA THR A 79 -3.39 19.40 3.00
C THR A 79 -4.65 20.15 2.58
N VAL A 80 -5.58 19.48 1.89
CA VAL A 80 -6.86 20.08 1.50
C VAL A 80 -7.77 20.25 2.72
N ASP A 81 -7.74 19.30 3.67
CA ASP A 81 -8.52 19.38 4.90
C ASP A 81 -8.04 20.54 5.80
N ILE A 82 -6.74 20.87 5.81
CA ILE A 82 -6.19 21.97 6.63
C ILE A 82 -6.69 23.35 6.18
N ASP A 83 -7.07 23.53 4.92
CA ASP A 83 -7.62 24.80 4.41
C ASP A 83 -9.07 25.06 4.90
N ASP A 84 -9.72 24.06 5.52
CA ASP A 84 -11.00 24.19 6.24
C ASP A 84 -10.84 23.73 7.71
N PRO A 85 -10.38 24.62 8.61
CA PRO A 85 -10.07 24.27 9.99
C PRO A 85 -11.31 23.82 10.78
N GLU A 86 -12.52 24.19 10.36
CA GLU A 86 -13.77 23.71 10.97
C GLU A 86 -14.02 22.23 10.65
N ALA A 87 -13.73 21.79 9.42
CA ALA A 87 -13.89 20.39 9.01
C ALA A 87 -12.95 19.44 9.78
N VAL A 88 -11.69 19.86 10.01
CA VAL A 88 -10.71 19.06 10.78
C VAL A 88 -11.14 18.88 12.24
N VAL A 89 -11.68 19.93 12.85
CA VAL A 89 -12.18 19.88 14.23
C VAL A 89 -13.41 18.99 14.33
N VAL A 90 -14.35 19.10 13.40
CA VAL A 90 -15.55 18.25 13.35
C VAL A 90 -15.16 16.78 13.18
N GLN A 91 -14.27 16.45 12.25
CA GLN A 91 -13.85 15.06 12.01
C GLN A 91 -13.09 14.47 13.20
N LYS A 92 -12.31 15.30 13.92
CA LYS A 92 -11.60 14.88 15.14
C LYS A 92 -12.55 14.70 16.33
N LEU A 93 -13.64 15.47 16.40
CA LEU A 93 -14.69 15.31 17.40
C LEU A 93 -15.55 14.07 17.11
N GLU A 94 -15.88 13.81 15.85
CA GLU A 94 -16.69 12.65 15.43
C GLU A 94 -15.95 11.31 15.54
N SER A 95 -14.62 11.33 15.42
CA SER A 95 -13.79 10.12 15.56
C SER A 95 -13.42 9.80 17.02
N ASP A 96 -13.74 10.68 17.97
CA ASP A 96 -13.46 10.45 19.38
C ASP A 96 -14.55 9.56 19.98
N ALA A 97 -14.15 8.42 20.56
CA ALA A 97 -15.05 7.36 21.04
C ALA A 97 -15.95 7.77 22.24
N TYR A 98 -15.88 9.04 22.65
CA TYR A 98 -16.64 9.66 23.74
C TYR A 98 -17.60 10.76 23.28
N PHE A 99 -17.79 10.97 21.97
CA PHE A 99 -18.77 11.93 21.46
C PHE A 99 -20.20 11.39 21.61
N SER A 100 -20.81 11.60 22.78
CA SER A 100 -22.27 11.55 22.92
C SER A 100 -22.81 12.92 22.53
N GLY A 101 -23.46 13.01 21.37
CA GLY A 101 -24.04 14.25 20.84
C GLY A 101 -25.00 14.96 21.77
#